data_AF-A0A2V7QKP4-F1
#
_entry.id   AF-A0A2V7QKP4-F1
#
_cell.length_a   1.000
_cell.length_b   1.000
_cell.length_c   1.000
_cell.angle_alpha   90.00
_cell.angle_beta   90.00
_cell.angle_gamma   90.00
#
_symmetry.space_group_name_H-M   'P 1'
#
loop_
_entity.id
_entity.type
_entity.pdbx_description
1 polymer ?
#
loop_
_entity_poly.entity_id
_entity_poly.type
_entity_poly.pdbx_seq_one_letter_code
_entity_poly.pdbx_strand_id
1 'polypeptide(L)'
;MRAARRLLRPAPALGFLAQHAQRHAAVQHLRLFARHGRRLGGRQHYDHAIRARDRWRRDQWPLPVQRAAHRPVQRLARAGSHSRDVRRAAAHALGQLLGVTFDHVFADLGGVPANRLTDAQAIAGLLLAAANAAGLNPASPPVVTLGPRGLSAALVCNGGHVALHGEPDAGLCFADVAGIGGARPQRGLDVIIKRFGAREVRVDSRRRGPVTNAILPESS
;
A
#
# COMPACT_ATOMS: atom_id res chain seq x y z
N MET A 1 -14.93 36.76 80.10
CA MET A 1 -15.61 36.50 78.81
C MET A 1 -15.24 35.10 78.31
N ARG A 2 -16.29 34.29 78.12
CA ARG A 2 -16.49 33.04 77.37
C ARG A 2 -15.31 32.12 76.98
N ALA A 3 -15.50 30.87 77.41
CA ALA A 3 -14.87 29.63 77.01
C ALA A 3 -15.19 29.20 75.57
N ALA A 4 -14.37 28.30 75.00
CA ALA A 4 -14.82 27.00 74.47
C ALA A 4 -13.64 26.12 74.02
N ARG A 5 -13.44 25.00 74.72
CA ARG A 5 -12.81 23.78 74.19
C ARG A 5 -13.76 23.15 73.17
N ARG A 6 -13.23 22.60 72.06
CA ARG A 6 -13.84 21.42 71.41
C ARG A 6 -12.75 20.44 70.96
N LEU A 7 -12.86 19.27 71.55
CA LEU A 7 -12.17 18.03 71.27
C LEU A 7 -12.87 17.27 70.12
N LEU A 8 -12.10 16.43 69.44
CA LEU A 8 -12.43 15.07 68.94
C LEU A 8 -13.64 14.89 68.01
N ARG A 9 -13.39 14.47 66.75
CA ARG A 9 -13.50 13.06 66.31
C ARG A 9 -13.34 12.90 64.78
N PRO A 10 -12.75 11.77 64.31
CA PRO A 10 -12.73 11.34 62.91
C PRO A 10 -13.85 10.32 62.59
N ALA A 11 -14.15 10.11 61.30
CA ALA A 11 -14.72 8.88 60.67
C ALA A 11 -15.30 9.19 59.26
N PRO A 12 -15.56 8.20 58.36
CA PRO A 12 -15.07 6.81 58.30
C PRO A 12 -14.51 6.41 56.90
N ALA A 13 -13.81 5.28 56.86
CA ALA A 13 -13.67 4.44 55.68
C ALA A 13 -14.88 3.49 55.58
N LEU A 14 -15.35 3.22 54.36
CA LEU A 14 -16.24 2.12 53.87
C LEU A 14 -16.73 2.61 52.49
N GLY A 15 -16.33 2.08 51.33
CA GLY A 15 -16.35 0.68 50.91
C GLY A 15 -17.46 0.55 49.85
N PHE A 16 -17.15 0.10 48.63
CA PHE A 16 -18.02 -0.84 47.90
C PHE A 16 -17.33 -1.36 46.64
N LEU A 17 -17.33 -2.69 46.55
CA LEU A 17 -17.04 -3.49 45.38
C LEU A 17 -17.97 -3.15 44.23
N ALA A 18 -17.44 -3.12 43.01
CA ALA A 18 -18.16 -3.61 41.84
C ALA A 18 -17.16 -4.16 40.82
N GLN A 19 -16.93 -5.46 40.92
CA GLN A 19 -16.45 -6.29 39.82
C GLN A 19 -17.48 -6.19 38.69
N HIS A 20 -17.07 -5.82 37.47
CA HIS A 20 -17.85 -6.12 36.28
C HIS A 20 -17.00 -6.97 35.34
N ALA A 21 -17.18 -8.27 35.48
CA ALA A 21 -16.80 -9.25 34.48
C ALA A 21 -17.79 -9.12 33.31
N GLN A 22 -17.29 -8.86 32.10
CA GLN A 22 -18.04 -9.15 30.89
C GLN A 22 -17.19 -10.02 29.97
N ARG A 23 -17.54 -11.30 29.99
CA ARG A 23 -17.05 -12.34 29.08
C ARG A 23 -17.86 -12.31 27.78
N HIS A 24 -17.11 -12.32 26.68
CA HIS A 24 -17.27 -13.10 25.44
C HIS A 24 -18.53 -13.04 24.55
N ALA A 25 -18.19 -13.11 23.25
CA ALA A 25 -18.94 -13.65 22.10
C ALA A 25 -20.02 -12.73 21.50
N ALA A 26 -20.21 -12.61 20.18
CA ALA A 26 -19.57 -13.21 19.01
C ALA A 26 -20.07 -12.50 17.73
N VAL A 27 -19.56 -12.99 16.59
CA VAL A 27 -20.18 -13.00 15.25
C VAL A 27 -19.89 -11.80 14.34
N GLN A 28 -18.87 -11.98 13.49
CA GLN A 28 -18.73 -11.28 12.22
C GLN A 28 -19.65 -11.95 11.18
N HIS A 29 -20.67 -11.24 10.71
CA HIS A 29 -21.40 -11.62 9.49
C HIS A 29 -20.84 -10.86 8.29
N LEU A 30 -20.16 -11.60 7.43
CA LEU A 30 -19.82 -11.24 6.06
C LEU A 30 -21.13 -11.17 5.24
N ARG A 31 -21.49 -10.00 4.69
CA ARG A 31 -22.57 -9.88 3.69
C ARG A 31 -21.99 -9.48 2.35
N LEU A 32 -21.95 -10.48 1.46
CA LEU A 32 -21.84 -10.32 0.01
C LEU A 32 -23.17 -9.76 -0.52
N PHE A 33 -23.15 -8.65 -1.26
CA PHE A 33 -24.30 -8.22 -2.05
C PHE A 33 -24.11 -8.63 -3.51
N ALA A 34 -24.91 -9.62 -3.91
CA ALA A 34 -25.09 -10.04 -5.29
C ALA A 34 -26.18 -9.19 -5.98
N ARG A 35 -25.98 -8.96 -7.28
CA ARG A 35 -26.81 -8.17 -8.20
C ARG A 35 -28.19 -8.80 -8.42
N HIS A 36 -29.23 -7.97 -8.40
CA HIS A 36 -30.53 -8.29 -8.99
C HIS A 36 -30.96 -7.18 -9.95
N GLY A 37 -30.80 -7.42 -11.25
CA GLY A 37 -31.46 -6.66 -12.31
C GLY A 37 -32.70 -7.43 -12.78
N ARG A 38 -33.89 -6.86 -12.54
CA ARG A 38 -35.15 -7.36 -13.11
C ARG A 38 -35.31 -6.87 -14.55
N ARG A 39 -35.63 -7.79 -15.46
CA ARG A 39 -36.13 -7.56 -16.82
C ARG A 39 -37.66 -7.44 -16.82
N LEU A 40 -38.18 -6.50 -17.60
CA LEU A 40 -39.50 -6.42 -18.26
C LEU A 40 -39.23 -5.59 -19.54
N GLY A 41 -39.65 -5.82 -20.78
CA GLY A 41 -40.54 -6.78 -21.44
C GLY A 41 -41.19 -6.05 -22.66
N GLY A 42 -41.11 -6.61 -23.88
CA GLY A 42 -41.92 -6.24 -25.09
C GLY A 42 -41.13 -5.65 -26.29
N ARG A 43 -40.84 -6.36 -27.40
CA ARG A 43 -41.65 -6.70 -28.64
C ARG A 43 -41.80 -5.49 -29.60
N GLN A 44 -41.56 -5.50 -30.93
CA GLN A 44 -41.58 -6.51 -32.01
C GLN A 44 -40.79 -6.04 -33.29
N HIS A 45 -40.22 -7.02 -34.01
CA HIS A 45 -40.04 -7.24 -35.48
C HIS A 45 -39.70 -6.10 -36.48
N TYR A 46 -38.68 -6.33 -37.35
CA TYR A 46 -38.81 -6.69 -38.78
C TYR A 46 -37.46 -7.17 -39.38
N ASP A 47 -37.59 -7.85 -40.51
CA ASP A 47 -36.71 -8.78 -41.24
C ASP A 47 -35.32 -8.29 -41.72
N HIS A 48 -34.36 -9.22 -41.84
CA HIS A 48 -33.96 -9.78 -43.15
C HIS A 48 -32.88 -10.87 -43.03
N ALA A 49 -33.08 -11.93 -43.81
CA ALA A 49 -32.20 -13.07 -43.98
C ALA A 49 -31.08 -12.77 -44.98
N ILE A 50 -29.86 -13.26 -44.73
CA ILE A 50 -28.94 -13.69 -45.79
C ILE A 50 -28.31 -15.04 -45.40
N ARG A 51 -28.63 -16.05 -46.20
CA ARG A 51 -27.89 -17.30 -46.31
C ARG A 51 -26.64 -17.05 -47.15
N ALA A 52 -25.51 -17.62 -46.75
CA ALA A 52 -24.44 -17.97 -47.69
C ALA A 52 -23.84 -19.32 -47.27
N ARG A 53 -24.21 -20.37 -48.01
CA ARG A 53 -23.42 -21.59 -48.21
C ARG A 53 -22.35 -21.25 -49.26
N ASP A 54 -21.14 -21.75 -49.05
CA ASP A 54 -20.25 -22.43 -50.03
C ASP A 54 -18.81 -22.42 -49.46
N ARG A 55 -18.21 -23.54 -49.03
CA ARG A 55 -17.71 -24.72 -49.77
C ARG A 55 -16.65 -24.36 -50.82
N TRP A 56 -15.38 -24.19 -50.42
CA TRP A 56 -14.19 -24.39 -51.29
C TRP A 56 -13.02 -24.93 -50.42
N ARG A 57 -12.74 -26.24 -50.49
CA ARG A 57 -11.61 -26.89 -51.21
C ARG A 57 -10.31 -26.93 -50.37
N ARG A 58 -10.12 -28.09 -49.71
CA ARG A 58 -8.80 -28.60 -49.32
C ARG A 58 -8.19 -29.25 -50.56
N ASP A 59 -7.18 -28.62 -51.12
CA ASP A 59 -6.33 -29.28 -52.09
C ASP A 59 -5.11 -29.84 -51.36
N GLN A 60 -5.10 -31.18 -51.29
CA GLN A 60 -3.92 -31.98 -51.02
C GLN A 60 -3.26 -32.29 -52.37
N TRP A 61 -1.95 -32.09 -52.48
CA TRP A 61 -1.10 -32.99 -53.25
C TRP A 61 0.30 -33.06 -52.64
N PRO A 62 0.97 -34.24 -52.64
CA PRO A 62 2.17 -34.51 -51.86
C PRO A 62 3.47 -34.43 -52.68
N LEU A 63 4.55 -34.86 -52.01
CA LEU A 63 5.86 -35.35 -52.49
C LEU A 63 7.04 -34.38 -52.21
N PRO A 64 8.30 -34.85 -51.98
CA PRO A 64 8.80 -36.20 -51.68
C PRO A 64 9.72 -36.25 -50.43
N VAL A 65 9.80 -37.41 -49.77
CA VAL A 65 10.82 -37.69 -48.75
C VAL A 65 12.14 -37.95 -49.48
N GLN A 66 13.06 -36.99 -49.46
CA GLN A 66 14.46 -37.21 -49.83
C GLN A 66 15.36 -37.16 -48.59
N ARG A 67 15.87 -38.35 -48.26
CA ARG A 67 17.20 -38.70 -47.75
C ARG A 67 17.93 -37.66 -46.88
N ALA A 68 18.20 -38.12 -45.67
CA ALA A 68 19.18 -37.59 -44.73
C ALA A 68 20.50 -37.18 -45.40
N ALA A 69 20.89 -35.93 -45.20
CA ALA A 69 22.26 -35.48 -45.29
C ALA A 69 22.67 -34.94 -43.92
N HIS A 70 23.67 -35.60 -43.32
CA HIS A 70 24.35 -35.16 -42.12
C HIS A 70 24.88 -33.74 -42.30
N ARG A 71 24.26 -32.76 -41.62
CA ARG A 71 24.88 -31.45 -41.42
C ARG A 71 25.73 -31.53 -40.15
N PRO A 72 27.05 -31.30 -40.22
CA PRO A 72 27.85 -31.20 -39.01
C PRO A 72 27.39 -29.97 -38.25
N VAL A 73 27.07 -30.17 -36.96
CA VAL A 73 26.96 -29.10 -35.97
C VAL A 73 28.26 -28.32 -36.04
N GLN A 74 28.22 -27.11 -36.60
CA GLN A 74 29.34 -26.19 -36.52
C GLN A 74 29.59 -25.92 -35.04
N ARG A 75 30.60 -26.61 -34.51
CA ARG A 75 31.20 -26.37 -33.21
C ARG A 75 31.58 -24.89 -33.16
N LEU A 76 30.80 -24.12 -32.40
CA LEU A 76 31.05 -22.70 -32.17
C LEU A 76 32.26 -22.57 -31.23
N ALA A 77 33.45 -22.79 -31.79
CA ALA A 77 34.70 -22.43 -31.14
C ALA A 77 34.90 -20.92 -31.30
N ARG A 78 34.35 -20.15 -30.37
CA ARG A 78 34.89 -18.83 -29.99
C ARG A 78 34.92 -18.72 -28.47
N ALA A 79 35.82 -19.50 -27.87
CA ALA A 79 36.31 -19.24 -26.52
C ALA A 79 37.13 -17.95 -26.55
N GLY A 80 36.46 -16.81 -26.33
CA GLY A 80 37.10 -15.51 -26.42
C GLY A 80 36.20 -14.32 -26.10
N SER A 81 35.13 -14.48 -25.32
CA SER A 81 34.38 -13.34 -24.76
C SER A 81 33.45 -13.79 -23.64
N HIS A 82 33.99 -13.99 -22.44
CA HIS A 82 33.15 -14.18 -21.25
C HIS A 82 33.49 -13.17 -20.17
N SER A 83 34.76 -12.90 -19.90
CA SER A 83 35.15 -11.99 -18.83
C SER A 83 34.83 -10.51 -19.10
N ARG A 84 34.76 -10.06 -20.37
CA ARG A 84 34.36 -8.68 -20.69
C ARG A 84 32.86 -8.50 -20.62
N ASP A 85 32.09 -9.47 -21.10
CA ASP A 85 30.62 -9.43 -21.06
C ASP A 85 30.10 -9.56 -19.63
N VAL A 86 30.69 -10.43 -18.80
CA VAL A 86 30.38 -10.54 -17.37
C VAL A 86 30.73 -9.25 -16.63
N ARG A 87 31.89 -8.63 -16.90
CA ARG A 87 32.25 -7.34 -16.28
C ARG A 87 31.32 -6.21 -16.72
N ARG A 88 30.89 -6.18 -17.98
CA ARG A 88 29.94 -5.19 -18.49
C ARG A 88 28.55 -5.38 -17.87
N ALA A 89 28.08 -6.62 -17.75
CA ALA A 89 26.83 -6.94 -17.09
C ALA A 89 26.87 -6.58 -15.59
N ALA A 90 27.97 -6.89 -14.90
CA ALA A 90 28.17 -6.53 -13.50
C ALA A 90 28.24 -5.01 -13.29
N ALA A 91 28.97 -4.28 -14.16
CA ALA A 91 29.02 -2.83 -14.12
C ALA A 91 27.65 -2.19 -14.41
N HIS A 92 26.87 -2.77 -15.32
CA HIS A 92 25.52 -2.32 -15.62
C HIS A 92 24.55 -2.59 -14.45
N ALA A 93 24.63 -3.76 -13.82
CA ALA A 93 23.83 -4.10 -12.65
C ALA A 93 24.18 -3.22 -11.44
N LEU A 94 25.47 -2.96 -11.20
CA LEU A 94 25.93 -2.04 -10.17
C LEU A 94 25.50 -0.60 -10.47
N GLY A 95 25.60 -0.15 -11.73
CA GLY A 95 25.11 1.15 -12.16
C GLY A 95 23.59 1.30 -11.99
N GLN A 96 22.82 0.24 -12.25
CA GLN A 96 21.38 0.21 -11.99
C GLN A 96 21.07 0.30 -10.49
N LEU A 97 21.78 -0.47 -9.65
CA LEU A 97 21.63 -0.44 -8.18
C LEU A 97 21.98 0.94 -7.59
N LEU A 98 23.07 1.56 -8.04
CA LEU A 98 23.47 2.93 -7.64
C LEU A 98 22.45 4.00 -8.08
N GLY A 99 21.64 3.71 -9.10
CA GLY A 99 20.55 4.56 -9.56
C GLY A 99 19.20 4.35 -8.84
N VAL A 100 19.04 3.29 -8.04
CA VAL A 100 17.79 3.06 -7.30
C VAL A 100 17.78 3.94 -6.06
N THR A 101 17.04 5.04 -6.15
CA THR A 101 16.72 5.89 -5.01
C THR A 101 15.29 5.65 -4.55
N PHE A 102 15.09 5.72 -3.24
CA PHE A 102 13.80 5.67 -2.59
C PHE A 102 13.58 7.00 -1.86
N ASP A 103 12.75 7.86 -2.45
CA ASP A 103 12.44 9.15 -1.87
C ASP A 103 11.35 8.94 -0.81
N HIS A 104 11.59 9.45 0.40
CA HIS A 104 10.70 9.32 1.54
C HIS A 104 10.48 10.71 2.13
N VAL A 105 9.24 11.17 2.14
CA VAL A 105 8.82 12.39 2.85
C VAL A 105 7.95 12.01 4.03
N PHE A 106 8.07 12.76 5.12
CA PHE A 106 7.27 12.54 6.31
C PHE A 106 6.91 13.86 6.95
N ALA A 107 5.78 13.88 7.66
CA ALA A 107 5.34 15.05 8.39
C ALA A 107 4.75 14.73 9.75
N ASP A 108 5.02 15.63 10.69
CA ASP A 108 4.26 15.76 11.92
C ASP A 108 3.16 16.81 11.69
N LEU A 109 1.93 16.42 11.97
CA LEU A 109 0.74 17.24 11.79
C LEU A 109 0.14 17.53 13.17
N GLY A 110 0.00 18.81 13.51
CA GLY A 110 -0.61 19.29 14.74
C GLY A 110 -1.94 19.98 14.52
N GLY A 111 -2.84 19.88 15.51
CA GLY A 111 -4.16 20.51 15.47
C GLY A 111 -5.11 19.88 14.45
N VAL A 112 -4.94 18.61 14.13
CA VAL A 112 -5.85 17.85 13.27
C VAL A 112 -7.17 17.61 14.01
N PRO A 113 -8.34 17.92 13.42
CA PRO A 113 -9.62 17.62 14.03
C PRO A 113 -9.79 16.13 14.35
N ALA A 114 -10.12 15.79 15.60
CA ALA A 114 -10.24 14.42 16.08
C ALA A 114 -11.18 13.57 15.20
N ASN A 115 -12.30 14.14 14.74
CA ASN A 115 -13.26 13.45 13.87
C ASN A 115 -12.65 12.98 12.54
N ARG A 116 -11.59 13.62 12.04
CA ARG A 116 -10.86 13.19 10.83
C ARG A 116 -9.91 12.04 11.10
N LEU A 117 -9.43 11.90 12.33
CA LEU A 117 -8.57 10.80 12.77
C LEU A 117 -9.35 9.57 13.24
N THR A 118 -10.66 9.70 13.47
CA THR A 118 -11.54 8.58 13.87
C THR A 118 -12.45 8.07 12.75
N ASP A 119 -12.39 8.62 11.54
CA ASP A 119 -13.19 8.16 10.40
C ASP A 119 -12.38 7.19 9.53
N ALA A 120 -12.54 5.89 9.82
CA ALA A 120 -11.78 4.84 9.13
C ALA A 120 -12.00 4.82 7.60
N GLN A 121 -13.21 5.15 7.13
CA GLN A 121 -13.51 5.17 5.70
C GLN A 121 -12.89 6.39 5.01
N ALA A 122 -12.98 7.56 5.63
CA ALA A 122 -12.31 8.76 5.13
C ALA A 122 -10.79 8.58 5.08
N ILE A 123 -10.21 7.92 6.09
CA ILE A 123 -8.77 7.61 6.14
C ILE A 123 -8.38 6.64 5.03
N ALA A 124 -9.15 5.57 4.80
CA ALA A 124 -8.89 4.64 3.69
C ALA A 124 -8.91 5.36 2.32
N GLY A 125 -9.91 6.22 2.10
CA GLY A 125 -10.01 7.04 0.90
C GLY A 125 -8.89 8.09 0.79
N LEU A 126 -8.41 8.61 1.91
CA LEU A 126 -7.27 9.52 1.98
C LEU A 126 -5.98 8.81 1.54
N LEU A 127 -5.71 7.62 2.06
CA LEU A 127 -4.52 6.83 1.71
C LEU A 127 -4.46 6.57 0.19
N LEU A 128 -5.59 6.17 -0.40
CA LEU A 128 -5.69 5.96 -1.85
C LEU A 128 -5.45 7.25 -2.64
N ALA A 129 -6.03 8.38 -2.20
CA ALA A 129 -5.83 9.66 -2.85
C ALA A 129 -4.37 10.15 -2.78
N ALA A 130 -3.73 9.95 -1.63
CA ALA A 130 -2.32 10.29 -1.44
C ALA A 130 -1.40 9.42 -2.31
N ALA A 131 -1.65 8.10 -2.35
CA ALA A 131 -0.91 7.19 -3.23
C ALA A 131 -1.05 7.58 -4.71
N ASN A 132 -2.26 7.87 -5.16
CA ASN A 132 -2.51 8.32 -6.54
C ASN A 132 -1.77 9.63 -6.85
N ALA A 133 -1.82 10.62 -5.95
CA ALA A 133 -1.10 11.88 -6.13
C ALA A 133 0.43 11.70 -6.16
N ALA A 134 0.94 10.71 -5.41
CA ALA A 134 2.34 10.31 -5.42
C ALA A 134 2.73 9.45 -6.62
N GLY A 135 1.80 9.05 -7.49
CA GLY A 135 2.06 8.16 -8.61
C GLY A 135 2.34 6.72 -8.20
N LEU A 136 1.84 6.30 -7.03
CA LEU A 136 2.01 4.96 -6.49
C LEU A 136 0.81 4.08 -6.84
N ASN A 137 1.08 2.81 -7.17
CA ASN A 137 0.05 1.81 -7.45
C ASN A 137 -0.18 0.92 -6.23
N PRO A 138 -1.40 0.86 -5.66
CA PRO A 138 -1.72 -0.03 -4.54
C PRO A 138 -1.41 -1.50 -4.82
N ALA A 139 -0.77 -2.18 -3.88
CA ALA A 139 -0.52 -3.62 -3.91
C ALA A 139 -1.58 -4.40 -3.11
N SER A 140 -2.26 -3.73 -2.19
CA SER A 140 -3.33 -4.26 -1.36
C SER A 140 -4.39 -3.18 -1.08
N PRO A 141 -5.58 -3.55 -0.58
CA PRO A 141 -6.48 -2.57 0.02
C PRO A 141 -5.81 -1.81 1.18
N PRO A 142 -6.23 -0.56 1.47
CA PRO A 142 -5.79 0.15 2.66
C PRO A 142 -6.18 -0.60 3.93
N VAL A 143 -5.27 -0.63 4.90
CA VAL A 143 -5.52 -1.15 6.25
C VAL A 143 -5.66 0.04 7.17
N VAL A 144 -6.78 0.11 7.89
CA VAL A 144 -7.06 1.16 8.88
C VAL A 144 -7.49 0.49 10.17
N THR A 145 -6.79 0.79 11.26
CA THR A 145 -7.08 0.26 12.59
C THR A 145 -7.26 1.42 13.55
N LEU A 146 -8.46 1.52 14.11
CA LEU A 146 -8.78 2.42 15.22
C LEU A 146 -8.75 1.61 16.51
N GLY A 147 -8.10 2.14 17.54
CA GLY A 147 -8.01 1.49 18.83
C GLY A 147 -7.85 2.48 19.97
N PRO A 148 -7.70 1.99 21.22
CA PRO A 148 -7.59 2.83 22.41
C PRO A 148 -6.30 3.65 22.48
N ARG A 149 -5.32 3.36 21.61
CA ARG A 149 -4.04 4.09 21.49
C ARG A 149 -4.00 4.93 20.21
N GLY A 150 -5.17 5.33 19.71
CA GLY A 150 -5.32 6.11 18.50
C GLY A 150 -5.47 5.29 17.21
N LEU A 151 -4.98 5.87 16.12
CA LEU A 151 -5.10 5.37 14.75
C LEU A 151 -3.77 4.82 14.25
N SER A 152 -3.83 3.69 13.55
CA SER A 152 -2.76 3.21 12.68
C SER A 152 -3.35 2.88 11.32
N ALA A 153 -2.78 3.42 10.25
CA ALA A 153 -3.25 3.17 8.90
C ALA A 153 -2.09 3.06 7.91
N ALA A 154 -2.21 2.17 6.94
CA ALA A 154 -1.19 2.00 5.91
C ALA A 154 -1.81 1.52 4.60
N LEU A 155 -1.17 1.94 3.51
CA LEU A 155 -1.40 1.45 2.17
C LEU A 155 -0.06 1.04 1.58
N VAL A 156 0.10 -0.26 1.36
CA VAL A 156 1.26 -0.82 0.69
C VAL A 156 1.09 -0.66 -0.82
N CYS A 157 2.12 -0.15 -1.49
CA CYS A 157 2.14 0.06 -2.93
C CYS A 157 3.29 -0.73 -3.56
N ASN A 158 3.17 -1.03 -4.85
CA ASN A 158 4.29 -1.57 -5.61
C ASN A 158 5.42 -0.53 -5.66
N GLY A 159 6.52 -0.80 -4.95
CA GLY A 159 7.67 0.10 -4.87
C GLY A 159 7.50 1.30 -3.93
N GLY A 160 6.57 1.28 -2.97
CA GLY A 160 6.36 2.40 -2.05
C GLY A 160 5.32 2.14 -0.97
N HIS A 161 4.96 3.18 -0.22
CA HIS A 161 3.88 3.14 0.76
C HIS A 161 3.36 4.53 1.11
N VAL A 162 2.16 4.54 1.71
CA VAL A 162 1.62 5.64 2.49
C VAL A 162 1.26 5.09 3.87
N ALA A 163 1.76 5.69 4.94
CA ALA A 163 1.47 5.26 6.31
C ALA A 163 1.11 6.46 7.21
N LEU A 164 0.25 6.21 8.20
CA LEU A 164 -0.25 7.18 9.15
C LEU A 164 -0.32 6.56 10.54
N HIS A 165 0.14 7.31 11.53
CA HIS A 165 -0.21 7.10 12.93
C HIS A 165 -0.88 8.38 13.46
N GLY A 166 -1.86 8.25 14.35
CA GLY A 166 -2.54 9.42 14.88
C GLY A 166 -3.02 9.23 16.31
N GLU A 167 -3.06 10.33 17.05
CA GLU A 167 -3.63 10.44 18.39
C GLU A 167 -4.78 11.46 18.33
N PRO A 168 -6.04 11.02 18.17
CA PRO A 168 -7.19 11.90 18.02
C PRO A 168 -7.35 12.90 19.16
N ASP A 169 -7.11 12.48 20.41
CA ASP A 169 -7.32 13.33 21.59
C ASP A 169 -6.29 14.47 21.68
N ALA A 170 -5.08 14.21 21.19
CA ALA A 170 -4.03 15.23 21.08
C ALA A 170 -4.11 16.03 19.76
N GLY A 171 -4.95 15.63 18.80
CA GLY A 171 -4.99 16.21 17.46
C GLY A 171 -3.68 16.07 16.70
N LEU A 172 -2.93 14.99 16.95
CA LEU A 172 -1.63 14.72 16.35
C LEU A 172 -1.73 13.62 15.29
N CYS A 173 -0.99 13.78 14.20
CA CYS A 173 -0.81 12.73 13.20
C CYS A 173 0.59 12.75 12.60
N PHE A 174 1.20 11.58 12.48
CA PHE A 174 2.48 11.35 11.84
C PHE A 174 2.23 10.63 10.53
N ALA A 175 2.71 11.22 9.43
CA ALA A 175 2.44 10.74 8.09
C ALA A 175 3.73 10.47 7.32
N ASP A 176 3.79 9.32 6.65
CA ASP A 176 4.91 8.89 5.82
C ASP A 176 4.41 8.61 4.40
N VAL A 177 5.11 9.14 3.39
CA VAL A 177 4.90 8.80 1.98
C VAL A 177 6.24 8.51 1.36
N ALA A 178 6.37 7.36 0.70
CA ALA A 178 7.63 6.98 0.12
C ALA A 178 7.49 6.12 -1.14
N GLY A 179 8.48 6.21 -2.03
CA GLY A 179 8.47 5.45 -3.28
C GLY A 179 9.82 5.38 -3.97
N ILE A 180 10.01 4.31 -4.76
CA ILE A 180 11.13 4.11 -5.67
C ILE A 180 10.97 5.03 -6.89
N GLY A 181 12.10 5.54 -7.40
CA GLY A 181 12.32 6.11 -8.74
C GLY A 181 11.09 6.58 -9.53
N GLY A 182 10.89 7.89 -9.60
CA GLY A 182 9.81 8.53 -10.38
C GLY A 182 8.52 8.77 -9.61
N ALA A 183 8.36 8.16 -8.43
CA ALA A 183 7.33 8.54 -7.47
C ALA A 183 7.45 10.02 -7.09
N ARG A 184 6.32 10.61 -6.65
CA ARG A 184 6.24 12.01 -6.20
C ARG A 184 5.73 12.10 -4.76
N PRO A 185 6.47 11.58 -3.76
CA PRO A 185 5.97 11.44 -2.40
C PRO A 185 5.42 12.73 -1.79
N GLN A 186 6.08 13.87 -2.08
CA GLN A 186 5.62 15.19 -1.63
C GLN A 186 4.18 15.49 -2.04
N ARG A 187 3.78 15.13 -3.26
CA ARG A 187 2.40 15.36 -3.73
C ARG A 187 1.38 14.52 -2.97
N GLY A 188 1.76 13.31 -2.56
CA GLY A 188 0.93 12.49 -1.68
C GLY A 188 0.79 13.11 -0.29
N LEU A 189 1.89 13.61 0.26
CA LEU A 189 1.92 14.27 1.56
C LEU A 189 1.08 15.56 1.57
N ASP A 190 1.14 16.36 0.50
CA ASP A 190 0.32 17.58 0.35
C ASP A 190 -1.18 17.27 0.40
N VAL A 191 -1.61 16.13 -0.18
CA VAL A 191 -3.00 15.66 -0.09
C VAL A 191 -3.38 15.34 1.35
N ILE A 192 -2.50 14.69 2.11
CA ILE A 192 -2.70 14.35 3.53
C ILE A 192 -2.83 15.63 4.35
N ILE A 193 -1.87 16.54 4.25
CA ILE A 193 -1.88 17.83 4.98
C ILE A 193 -3.19 18.58 4.72
N LYS A 194 -3.56 18.74 3.44
CA LYS A 194 -4.76 19.49 3.05
C LYS A 194 -6.05 18.84 3.57
N ARG A 195 -6.18 17.51 3.45
CA ARG A 195 -7.42 16.81 3.81
C ARG A 195 -7.57 16.61 5.30
N PHE A 196 -6.47 16.46 6.04
CA PHE A 196 -6.52 16.51 7.50
C PHE A 196 -6.71 17.92 8.04
N GLY A 197 -6.32 18.96 7.30
CA GLY A 197 -6.52 20.34 7.73
C GLY A 197 -5.77 20.62 9.04
N ALA A 198 -4.54 20.11 9.11
CA ALA A 198 -3.63 20.38 10.21
C ALA A 198 -3.38 21.89 10.32
N ARG A 199 -3.27 22.38 11.56
CA ARG A 199 -2.95 23.79 11.85
C ARG A 199 -1.44 24.02 11.87
N GLU A 200 -0.70 22.98 12.24
CA GLU A 200 0.76 22.97 12.32
C GLU A 200 1.28 21.80 11.49
N VAL A 201 2.35 22.04 10.74
CA VAL A 201 2.94 21.05 9.85
C VAL A 201 4.46 21.18 9.91
N ARG A 202 5.15 20.09 10.25
CA ARG A 202 6.60 19.97 10.14
C ARG A 202 6.92 18.87 9.15
N VAL A 203 7.58 19.20 8.05
CA VAL A 203 7.95 18.24 7.00
C VAL A 203 9.46 18.00 7.00
N ASP A 204 9.87 16.75 6.81
CA ASP A 204 11.25 16.38 6.47
C ASP A 204 11.24 15.35 5.34
N SER A 205 12.36 15.24 4.64
CA SER A 205 12.53 14.35 3.51
C SER A 205 13.89 13.66 3.56
N ARG A 206 13.90 12.39 3.17
CA ARG A 206 15.09 11.56 3.13
C ARG A 206 15.10 10.79 1.83
N ARG A 207 16.19 10.93 1.09
CA ARG A 207 16.52 10.01 0.01
C ARG A 207 17.22 8.80 0.60
N ARG A 208 16.67 7.61 0.37
CA ARG A 208 17.25 6.31 0.75
C ARG A 208 17.85 5.66 -0.50
N GLY A 209 18.86 4.82 -0.33
CA GLY A 209 19.63 4.28 -1.45
C GLY A 209 20.67 3.26 -0.98
N PRO A 210 21.48 2.74 -1.91
CA PRO A 210 22.34 1.60 -1.65
C PRO A 210 23.35 1.88 -0.54
N VAL A 211 23.43 0.95 0.41
CA VAL A 211 24.47 0.93 1.44
C VAL A 211 25.74 0.42 0.75
N THR A 212 26.68 1.32 0.48
CA THR A 212 27.94 1.00 -0.20
C THR A 212 29.07 0.63 0.77
N ASN A 213 28.85 0.73 2.09
CA ASN A 213 29.82 0.30 3.08
C ASN A 213 29.46 -1.10 3.60
N ALA A 214 30.26 -2.10 3.20
CA ALA A 214 30.51 -3.23 4.06
C ALA A 214 31.04 -2.66 5.38
N ILE A 215 30.24 -2.74 6.44
CA ILE A 215 30.73 -2.55 7.80
C ILE A 215 31.68 -3.72 8.03
N LEU A 216 32.97 -3.54 7.73
CA LEU A 216 34.01 -4.37 8.32
C LEU A 216 33.97 -4.06 9.83
N PRO A 217 33.72 -5.05 10.70
CA PRO A 217 33.95 -4.83 12.12
C PRO A 217 35.41 -4.44 12.28
N GLU A 218 35.67 -3.32 12.96
CA GLU A 218 37.03 -2.94 13.32
C GLU A 218 37.66 -4.12 14.07
N SER A 219 38.67 -4.73 13.46
CA SER A 219 39.52 -5.71 14.12
C SER A 219 40.26 -4.97 15.24
N SER A 220 39.89 -5.29 16.49
CA SER A 220 40.57 -4.88 17.72
C SER A 220 42.02 -5.35 17.77
#